data_AF-A0A4R6ZIF7-F1
#
_entry.id   AF-A0A4R6ZIF7-F1
#
_cell.length_a   1.000
_cell.length_b   1.000
_cell.length_c   1.000
_cell.angle_alpha   90.00
_cell.angle_beta   90.00
_cell.angle_gamma   90.00
#
_symmetry.space_group_name_H-M   'P 1'
#
loop_
_entity.id
_entity.type
_entity.pdbx_description
1 polymer ?
#
loop_
_entity_poly.entity_id
_entity_poly.type
_entity_poly.pdbx_seq_one_letter_code
_entity_poly.pdbx_strand_id
1 'polypeptide(L)'
;MRDTRKNKQYYEEYLNEEDQRIANYKDLVIKVQDKFPNDHERIKKAYGMVLNLSVFRLNALYSMGTEIETIKDYYYEVVEYMQKGWNSENYTTMLWMVSWGILLGASHESMQSLYELQSKAKKEDFLIEYLFHANNSIWGINTKNLLFPEDFKTLMEVVQLEDKKVAINRLKFYLENEWYEMYDDTGWYESHNHSEKIYSGYWSYESGAIAKVLQLDDEVLKEVKYYPYDLVHYK
;
A
#
# COMPACT_ATOMS: atom_id res chain seq x y z
N MET A 1 -13.22 -14.50 -3.35
CA MET A 1 -12.75 -13.28 -4.04
C MET A 1 -13.18 -12.09 -3.21
N ARG A 2 -12.30 -11.12 -3.03
CA ARG A 2 -12.58 -9.92 -2.23
C ARG A 2 -13.12 -8.78 -3.07
N ASP A 3 -12.60 -8.64 -4.30
CA ASP A 3 -13.17 -7.73 -5.29
C ASP A 3 -14.02 -8.52 -6.30
N THR A 4 -15.22 -8.04 -6.57
CA THR A 4 -16.21 -8.71 -7.43
C THR A 4 -16.44 -7.98 -8.75
N ARG A 5 -15.72 -6.88 -9.04
CA ARG A 5 -15.84 -6.16 -10.33
C ARG A 5 -15.30 -6.96 -11.50
N LYS A 6 -14.38 -7.89 -11.25
CA LYS A 6 -13.89 -8.89 -12.21
C LYS A 6 -14.05 -10.30 -11.64
N ASN A 7 -14.04 -11.29 -12.52
CA ASN A 7 -14.17 -12.69 -12.14
C ASN A 7 -12.81 -13.34 -11.85
N LYS A 8 -12.82 -14.57 -11.35
CA LYS A 8 -11.61 -15.31 -10.97
C LYS A 8 -10.64 -15.48 -12.15
N GLN A 9 -11.18 -15.84 -13.32
CA GLN A 9 -10.39 -16.04 -14.54
C GLN A 9 -9.61 -14.79 -14.92
N TYR A 10 -10.23 -13.60 -14.83
CA TYR A 10 -9.56 -12.34 -15.08
C TYR A 10 -8.33 -12.15 -14.18
N TYR A 11 -8.45 -12.43 -12.87
CA TYR A 11 -7.34 -12.28 -11.95
C TYR A 11 -6.26 -13.34 -12.14
N GLU A 12 -6.63 -14.58 -12.48
CA GLU A 12 -5.67 -15.63 -12.84
C GLU A 12 -4.84 -15.23 -14.07
N GLU A 13 -5.47 -14.65 -15.10
CA GLU A 13 -4.80 -14.15 -16.29
C GLU A 13 -3.95 -12.91 -15.98
N TYR A 14 -4.47 -11.94 -15.22
CA TYR A 14 -3.74 -10.76 -14.77
C TYR A 14 -2.46 -11.13 -14.02
N LEU A 15 -2.56 -12.03 -13.04
CA LEU A 15 -1.42 -12.44 -12.21
C LEU A 15 -0.34 -13.15 -13.05
N ASN A 16 -0.74 -13.98 -14.02
CA ASN A 16 0.20 -14.62 -14.93
C ASN A 16 0.92 -13.60 -15.83
N GLU A 17 0.19 -12.61 -16.37
CA GLU A 17 0.78 -11.51 -17.15
C GLU A 17 1.73 -10.66 -16.28
N GLU A 18 1.34 -10.36 -15.04
CA GLU A 18 2.15 -9.58 -14.10
C GLU A 18 3.41 -10.34 -13.66
N ASP A 19 3.33 -11.65 -13.43
CA ASP A 19 4.47 -12.52 -13.12
C ASP A 19 5.51 -12.51 -14.26
N GLN A 20 5.05 -12.59 -15.52
CA GLN A 20 5.92 -12.50 -16.69
C GLN A 20 6.57 -11.12 -16.81
N ARG A 21 5.82 -10.04 -16.56
CA ARG A 21 6.35 -8.67 -16.57
C ARG A 21 7.41 -8.49 -15.49
N ILE A 22 7.15 -8.95 -14.27
CA ILE A 22 8.11 -8.90 -13.16
C ILE A 22 9.39 -9.66 -13.52
N ALA A 23 9.29 -10.88 -14.06
CA ALA A 23 10.44 -11.65 -14.51
C ALA A 23 11.27 -10.91 -15.58
N ASN A 24 10.61 -10.35 -16.60
CA ASN A 24 11.27 -9.59 -17.65
C ASN A 24 12.00 -8.33 -17.11
N TYR A 25 11.40 -7.62 -16.15
CA TYR A 25 12.06 -6.46 -15.54
C TYR A 25 13.19 -6.86 -14.58
N LYS A 26 13.11 -8.01 -13.91
CA LYS A 26 14.25 -8.58 -13.14
C LYS A 26 15.44 -8.88 -14.08
N ASP A 27 15.20 -9.47 -15.24
CA ASP A 27 16.24 -9.69 -16.25
C ASP A 27 16.82 -8.37 -16.79
N LEU A 28 15.96 -7.35 -16.96
CA LEU A 28 16.41 -6.02 -17.37
C LEU A 28 17.31 -5.37 -16.30
N VAL A 29 16.97 -5.51 -15.02
CA VAL A 29 17.81 -5.02 -13.92
C VAL A 29 19.21 -5.61 -14.00
N ILE A 30 19.34 -6.93 -14.22
CA ILE A 30 20.64 -7.59 -14.37
C ILE A 30 21.43 -6.98 -15.53
N LYS A 31 20.79 -6.84 -16.71
CA LYS A 31 21.43 -6.22 -17.88
C LYS A 31 21.86 -4.77 -17.64
N VAL A 32 21.07 -4.01 -16.87
CA VAL A 32 21.40 -2.62 -16.50
C VAL A 32 22.59 -2.59 -15.54
N GLN A 33 22.63 -3.48 -14.56
CA GLN A 33 23.74 -3.61 -13.61
C GLN A 33 25.04 -3.99 -14.33
N ASP A 34 25.00 -4.96 -15.24
CA ASP A 34 26.18 -5.39 -16.00
C ASP A 34 26.72 -4.27 -16.91
N LYS A 35 25.82 -3.54 -17.57
CA LYS A 35 26.20 -2.49 -18.52
C LYS A 35 26.59 -1.18 -17.83
N PHE A 36 26.02 -0.90 -16.65
CA PHE A 36 26.19 0.36 -15.93
C PHE A 36 26.39 0.13 -14.42
N PRO A 37 27.45 -0.60 -13.99
CA PRO A 37 27.59 -1.08 -12.61
C PRO A 37 27.71 0.03 -11.56
N ASN A 38 28.17 1.22 -11.96
CA ASN A 38 28.33 2.37 -11.07
C ASN A 38 27.20 3.41 -11.21
N ASP A 39 26.22 3.19 -12.09
CA ASP A 39 25.06 4.09 -12.26
C ASP A 39 23.94 3.65 -11.31
N HIS A 40 24.13 3.94 -10.01
CA HIS A 40 23.20 3.53 -8.95
C HIS A 40 21.78 4.07 -9.17
N GLU A 41 21.64 5.27 -9.75
CA GLU A 41 20.33 5.85 -10.02
C GLU A 41 19.58 5.10 -11.13
N ARG A 42 20.28 4.71 -12.20
CA ARG A 42 19.68 3.89 -13.25
C ARG A 42 19.29 2.50 -12.76
N ILE A 43 20.14 1.88 -11.94
CA ILE A 43 19.85 0.59 -11.31
C ILE A 43 18.62 0.72 -10.40
N LYS A 44 18.56 1.77 -9.58
CA LYS A 44 17.42 2.08 -8.71
C LYS A 44 16.14 2.25 -9.52
N LYS A 45 16.16 3.01 -10.63
CA LYS A 45 15.00 3.16 -11.52
C LYS A 45 14.53 1.84 -12.12
N ALA A 46 15.45 0.95 -12.50
CA ALA A 46 15.10 -0.37 -13.01
C ALA A 46 14.40 -1.22 -11.92
N TYR A 47 14.91 -1.21 -10.69
CA TYR A 47 14.22 -1.83 -9.55
C TYR A 47 12.87 -1.16 -9.23
N GLY A 48 12.75 0.14 -9.45
CA GLY A 48 11.48 0.87 -9.29
C GLY A 48 10.36 0.33 -10.18
N MET A 49 10.69 -0.16 -11.38
CA MET A 49 9.72 -0.85 -12.26
C MET A 49 9.30 -2.19 -11.69
N VAL A 50 10.24 -2.98 -11.17
CA VAL A 50 9.95 -4.26 -10.50
C VAL A 50 9.06 -4.03 -9.27
N LEU A 51 9.38 -3.02 -8.46
CA LEU A 51 8.59 -2.64 -7.29
C LEU A 51 7.16 -2.29 -7.66
N ASN A 52 6.96 -1.44 -8.67
CA ASN A 52 5.63 -1.00 -9.09
C ASN A 52 4.73 -2.18 -9.47
N LEU A 53 5.23 -3.08 -10.33
CA LEU A 53 4.51 -4.30 -10.71
C LEU A 53 4.24 -5.22 -9.51
N SER A 54 5.22 -5.32 -8.60
CA SER A 54 5.09 -6.17 -7.40
C SER A 54 4.02 -5.66 -6.44
N VAL A 55 3.87 -4.35 -6.29
CA VAL A 55 2.80 -3.73 -5.50
C VAL A 55 1.43 -4.00 -6.13
N PHE A 56 1.30 -3.87 -7.46
CA PHE A 56 0.04 -4.18 -8.14
C PHE A 56 -0.30 -5.67 -8.11
N ARG A 57 0.70 -6.55 -8.20
CA ARG A 57 0.51 -7.98 -7.98
C ARG A 57 0.04 -8.28 -6.56
N LEU A 58 0.63 -7.65 -5.54
CA LEU A 58 0.20 -7.80 -4.13
C LEU A 58 -1.28 -7.40 -3.99
N ASN A 59 -1.68 -6.28 -4.59
CA ASN A 59 -3.06 -5.82 -4.65
C ASN A 59 -3.99 -6.83 -5.35
N ALA A 60 -3.58 -7.39 -6.50
CA ALA A 60 -4.35 -8.38 -7.24
C ALA A 60 -4.52 -9.72 -6.50
N LEU A 61 -3.48 -10.18 -5.80
CA LEU A 61 -3.56 -11.37 -4.95
C LEU A 61 -4.63 -11.20 -3.87
N TYR A 62 -4.67 -10.03 -3.24
CA TYR A 62 -5.69 -9.69 -2.26
C TYR A 62 -7.08 -9.71 -2.89
N SER A 63 -7.28 -8.97 -3.98
CA SER A 63 -8.54 -8.89 -4.72
C SER A 63 -9.08 -10.25 -5.16
N MET A 64 -8.21 -11.13 -5.65
CA MET A 64 -8.56 -12.50 -6.07
C MET A 64 -9.04 -13.38 -4.91
N GLY A 65 -8.78 -12.99 -3.66
CA GLY A 65 -9.10 -13.81 -2.49
C GLY A 65 -8.02 -14.83 -2.16
N THR A 66 -6.75 -14.54 -2.48
CA THR A 66 -5.63 -15.38 -2.05
C THR A 66 -5.53 -15.43 -0.53
N GLU A 67 -5.09 -16.55 0.01
CA GLU A 67 -4.83 -16.72 1.46
C GLU A 67 -3.86 -15.66 1.98
N ILE A 68 -4.18 -15.06 3.14
CA ILE A 68 -3.44 -13.91 3.67
C ILE A 68 -2.00 -14.29 4.02
N GLU A 69 -1.73 -15.52 4.45
CA GLU A 69 -0.35 -15.99 4.69
C GLU A 69 0.49 -16.01 3.42
N THR A 70 -0.09 -16.43 2.28
CA THR A 70 0.60 -16.38 0.99
C THR A 70 0.85 -14.94 0.53
N ILE A 71 -0.09 -14.04 0.81
CA ILE A 71 0.09 -12.59 0.57
C ILE A 71 1.21 -12.04 1.46
N LYS A 72 1.29 -12.48 2.72
CA LYS A 72 2.33 -12.08 3.68
C LYS A 72 3.72 -12.53 3.24
N ASP A 73 3.86 -13.76 2.76
CA ASP A 73 5.14 -14.25 2.21
C ASP A 73 5.59 -13.38 1.03
N TYR A 74 4.66 -13.03 0.13
CA TYR A 74 4.98 -12.16 -1.00
C TYR A 74 5.27 -10.71 -0.58
N TYR A 75 4.57 -10.18 0.43
CA TYR A 75 4.82 -8.84 0.98
C TYR A 75 6.30 -8.64 1.37
N TYR A 76 6.94 -9.66 1.98
CA TYR A 76 8.36 -9.57 2.32
C TYR A 76 9.26 -9.43 1.08
N GLU A 77 8.94 -10.10 -0.02
CA GLU A 77 9.63 -9.90 -1.31
C GLU A 77 9.46 -8.45 -1.81
N VAL A 78 8.26 -7.88 -1.66
CA VAL A 78 8.00 -6.48 -2.05
C VAL A 78 8.80 -5.50 -1.18
N VAL A 79 8.96 -5.77 0.12
CA VAL A 79 9.82 -4.97 1.01
C VAL A 79 11.29 -4.98 0.56
N GLU A 80 11.80 -6.09 0.03
CA GLU A 80 13.14 -6.11 -0.56
C GLU A 80 13.24 -5.22 -1.81
N TYR A 81 12.19 -5.15 -2.64
CA TYR A 81 12.14 -4.23 -3.78
C TYR A 81 12.02 -2.78 -3.35
N MET A 82 11.35 -2.50 -2.22
CA MET A 82 11.32 -1.16 -1.63
C MET A 82 12.74 -0.67 -1.34
N GLN A 83 13.58 -1.50 -0.72
CA GLN A 83 14.97 -1.15 -0.40
C GLN A 83 15.82 -0.84 -1.63
N LYS A 84 15.52 -1.48 -2.77
CA LYS A 84 16.33 -1.38 -4.00
C LYS A 84 15.82 -0.31 -4.98
N GLY A 85 14.51 -0.04 -4.98
CA GLY A 85 13.85 0.69 -6.07
C GLY A 85 12.88 1.79 -5.65
N TRP A 86 12.58 1.96 -4.36
CA TRP A 86 11.62 2.98 -3.93
C TRP A 86 12.15 4.40 -4.19
N ASN A 87 11.31 5.21 -4.83
CA ASN A 87 11.53 6.63 -5.05
C ASN A 87 10.75 7.42 -3.98
N SER A 88 11.41 8.33 -3.28
CA SER A 88 10.81 9.15 -2.21
C SER A 88 9.68 10.06 -2.68
N GLU A 89 9.58 10.33 -3.98
CA GLU A 89 8.45 11.07 -4.56
C GLU A 89 7.19 10.18 -4.69
N ASN A 90 7.31 8.86 -4.59
CA ASN A 90 6.17 7.94 -4.61
C ASN A 90 5.65 7.70 -3.17
N TYR A 91 4.91 8.69 -2.69
CA TYR A 91 4.28 8.70 -1.37
C TYR A 91 3.35 7.51 -1.15
N THR A 92 2.42 7.29 -2.09
CA THR A 92 1.39 6.25 -2.00
C THR A 92 1.98 4.86 -1.79
N THR A 93 3.10 4.54 -2.44
CA THR A 93 3.76 3.24 -2.25
C THR A 93 4.27 3.06 -0.82
N MET A 94 4.87 4.09 -0.20
CA MET A 94 5.29 3.98 1.21
C MET A 94 4.08 3.85 2.13
N LEU A 95 3.05 4.68 1.93
CA LEU A 95 1.81 4.64 2.72
C LEU A 95 1.14 3.26 2.65
N TRP A 96 1.03 2.67 1.46
CA TRP A 96 0.47 1.33 1.29
C TRP A 96 1.35 0.26 1.94
N MET A 97 2.67 0.31 1.76
CA MET A 97 3.56 -0.72 2.30
C MET A 97 3.62 -0.71 3.83
N VAL A 98 3.64 0.45 4.48
CA VAL A 98 3.55 0.51 5.96
C VAL A 98 2.18 0.02 6.44
N SER A 99 1.11 0.35 5.72
CA SER A 99 -0.25 -0.10 6.04
C SER A 99 -0.39 -1.62 5.93
N TRP A 100 0.11 -2.21 4.84
CA TRP A 100 0.20 -3.65 4.66
C TRP A 100 0.99 -4.32 5.78
N GLY A 101 2.12 -3.73 6.17
CA GLY A 101 2.95 -4.26 7.26
C GLY A 101 2.21 -4.34 8.60
N ILE A 102 1.47 -3.30 8.97
CA ILE A 102 0.60 -3.27 10.16
C ILE A 102 -0.49 -4.32 10.07
N LEU A 103 -1.21 -4.33 8.96
CA LEU A 103 -2.34 -5.21 8.73
C LEU A 103 -1.93 -6.69 8.77
N LEU A 104 -0.80 -7.04 8.15
CA LEU A 104 -0.25 -8.39 8.11
C LEU A 104 0.45 -8.81 9.41
N GLY A 105 0.65 -7.91 10.37
CA GLY A 105 1.51 -8.16 11.53
C GLY A 105 2.92 -8.58 11.08
N ALA A 106 3.52 -7.79 10.19
CA ALA A 106 4.83 -8.07 9.60
C ALA A 106 5.95 -8.07 10.64
N SER A 107 7.07 -8.73 10.32
CA SER A 107 8.23 -8.80 11.20
C SER A 107 8.80 -7.42 11.53
N HIS A 108 9.43 -7.30 12.71
CA HIS A 108 10.07 -6.06 13.14
C HIS A 108 11.13 -5.59 12.13
N GLU A 109 11.91 -6.50 11.57
CA GLU A 109 12.98 -6.23 10.61
C GLU A 109 12.44 -5.61 9.32
N SER A 110 11.28 -6.08 8.86
CA SER A 110 10.64 -5.56 7.65
C SER A 110 10.10 -4.15 7.89
N MET A 111 9.44 -3.93 9.04
CA MET A 111 8.94 -2.61 9.42
C MET A 111 10.07 -1.62 9.67
N GLN A 112 11.17 -2.05 10.31
CA GLN A 112 12.37 -1.25 10.50
C GLN A 112 13.00 -0.87 9.16
N SER A 113 13.05 -1.79 8.20
CA SER A 113 13.58 -1.52 6.86
C SER A 113 12.80 -0.41 6.14
N LEU A 114 11.47 -0.41 6.23
CA LEU A 114 10.64 0.66 5.67
C LEU A 114 10.84 1.99 6.41
N TYR A 115 10.90 1.96 7.74
CA TYR A 115 11.14 3.16 8.56
C TYR A 115 12.48 3.81 8.23
N GLU A 116 13.55 3.03 8.07
CA GLU A 116 14.87 3.53 7.69
C GLU A 116 14.89 4.14 6.29
N LEU A 117 14.14 3.58 5.34
CA LEU A 117 13.97 4.16 4.01
C LEU A 117 13.27 5.53 4.09
N GLN A 118 12.15 5.62 4.80
CA GLN A 118 11.43 6.88 5.01
C GLN A 118 12.32 7.93 5.68
N SER A 119 13.04 7.55 6.73
CA SER A 119 13.95 8.44 7.46
C SER A 119 15.07 8.97 6.57
N LYS A 120 15.66 8.12 5.71
CA LYS A 120 16.70 8.53 4.75
C LYS A 120 16.16 9.49 3.67
N ALA A 121 14.89 9.38 3.30
CA ALA A 121 14.25 10.27 2.33
C ALA A 121 14.06 11.71 2.85
N LYS A 122 14.09 11.91 4.18
CA LYS A 122 13.87 13.22 4.83
C LYS A 122 12.56 13.90 4.38
N LYS A 123 11.52 13.10 4.16
CA LYS A 123 10.16 13.54 3.82
C LYS A 123 9.30 13.32 5.07
N GLU A 124 9.22 14.33 5.91
CA GLU A 124 8.37 14.27 7.11
C GLU A 124 6.90 14.34 6.69
N ASP A 125 6.09 13.41 7.18
CA ASP A 125 4.65 13.35 6.94
C ASP A 125 3.96 12.74 8.15
N PHE A 126 2.98 13.46 8.70
CA PHE A 126 2.31 13.05 9.93
C PHE A 126 1.65 11.67 9.81
N LEU A 127 1.02 11.35 8.68
CA LEU A 127 0.27 10.11 8.56
C LEU A 127 1.19 8.88 8.50
N ILE A 128 2.25 8.94 7.68
CA ILE A 128 3.25 7.86 7.60
C ILE A 128 3.97 7.71 8.95
N GLU A 129 4.39 8.81 9.57
CA GLU A 129 5.05 8.78 10.88
C GLU A 129 4.12 8.23 11.98
N TYR A 130 2.84 8.58 11.95
CA TYR A 130 1.84 8.04 12.86
C TYR A 130 1.72 6.52 12.72
N LEU A 131 1.64 5.99 11.50
CA LEU A 131 1.56 4.54 11.26
C LEU A 131 2.82 3.81 11.75
N PHE A 132 4.01 4.35 11.51
CA PHE A 132 5.24 3.81 12.08
C PHE A 132 5.22 3.85 13.61
N HIS A 133 4.87 4.99 14.20
CA HIS A 133 4.79 5.15 15.66
C HIS A 133 3.80 4.17 16.30
N ALA A 134 2.63 3.99 15.68
CA ALA A 134 1.61 3.06 16.13
C ALA A 134 2.07 1.58 16.04
N ASN A 135 2.89 1.26 15.03
CA ASN A 135 3.51 -0.07 14.92
C ASN A 135 4.63 -0.29 15.95
N ASN A 136 5.44 0.74 16.22
CA ASN A 136 6.49 0.72 17.24
C ASN A 136 6.74 2.12 17.78
N SER A 137 6.42 2.34 19.05
CA SER A 137 6.47 3.66 19.71
C SER A 137 7.88 4.27 19.82
N ILE A 138 8.93 3.49 19.56
CA ILE A 138 10.32 4.00 19.49
C ILE A 138 10.50 4.88 18.24
N TRP A 139 9.74 4.64 17.18
CA TRP A 139 9.73 5.48 15.99
C TRP A 139 8.88 6.72 16.29
N GLY A 140 9.54 7.87 16.41
CA GLY A 140 8.91 9.12 16.82
C GLY A 140 8.08 9.77 15.70
N ILE A 141 7.23 10.71 16.10
CA ILE A 141 6.53 11.63 15.20
C ILE A 141 7.24 12.98 15.30
N ASN A 142 7.82 13.44 14.19
CA ASN A 142 8.60 14.66 14.11
C ASN A 142 7.76 15.84 13.62
N THR A 143 6.71 15.58 12.85
CA THR A 143 5.87 16.62 12.26
C THR A 143 4.39 16.47 12.60
N LYS A 144 3.65 17.56 12.47
CA LYS A 144 2.18 17.58 12.47
C LYS A 144 1.60 17.93 11.10
N ASN A 145 2.44 18.03 10.08
CA ASN A 145 2.04 18.43 8.74
C ASN A 145 1.86 17.19 7.85
N LEU A 146 0.89 17.27 6.94
CA LEU A 146 0.74 16.34 5.84
C LEU A 146 1.46 16.88 4.60
N LEU A 147 2.11 16.01 3.84
CA LEU A 147 2.64 16.35 2.53
C LEU A 147 1.52 16.60 1.51
N PHE A 148 0.40 15.90 1.65
CA PHE A 148 -0.78 16.00 0.79
C PHE A 148 -2.03 16.26 1.65
N PRO A 149 -2.20 17.50 2.16
CA PRO A 149 -3.29 17.83 3.07
C PRO A 149 -4.67 17.74 2.41
N GLU A 150 -4.80 18.05 1.11
CA GLU A 150 -6.07 17.94 0.40
C GLU A 150 -6.56 16.48 0.35
N ASP A 151 -5.65 15.52 0.26
CA ASP A 151 -5.97 14.10 0.11
C ASP A 151 -6.16 13.40 1.47
N PHE A 152 -5.35 13.73 2.47
CA PHE A 152 -5.25 12.95 3.71
C PHE A 152 -5.66 13.68 4.99
N LYS A 153 -6.18 14.92 4.91
CA LYS A 153 -6.63 15.65 6.10
C LYS A 153 -7.71 14.90 6.88
N THR A 154 -8.66 14.27 6.20
CA THR A 154 -9.70 13.48 6.88
C THR A 154 -9.09 12.31 7.68
N LEU A 155 -8.07 11.62 7.15
CA LEU A 155 -7.39 10.56 7.90
C LEU A 155 -6.61 11.09 9.11
N MET A 156 -5.96 12.26 8.96
CA MET A 156 -5.32 12.94 10.09
C MET A 156 -6.34 13.32 11.19
N GLU A 157 -7.53 13.77 10.82
CA GLU A 157 -8.62 14.02 11.78
C GLU A 157 -9.06 12.74 12.48
N VAL A 158 -9.24 11.64 11.74
CA VAL A 158 -9.61 10.33 12.31
C VAL A 158 -8.66 9.92 13.43
N VAL A 159 -7.34 10.04 13.22
CA VAL A 159 -6.35 9.62 14.23
C VAL A 159 -6.23 10.56 15.42
N GLN A 160 -6.82 11.76 15.34
CA GLN A 160 -6.81 12.77 16.40
C GLN A 160 -8.12 12.79 17.22
N LEU A 161 -9.16 12.09 16.76
CA LEU A 161 -10.44 12.01 17.46
C LEU A 161 -10.35 11.07 18.67
N GLU A 162 -10.69 11.57 19.86
CA GLU A 162 -10.73 10.77 21.10
C GLU A 162 -11.93 9.80 21.14
N ASP A 163 -13.07 10.23 20.60
CA ASP A 163 -14.27 9.38 20.53
C ASP A 163 -14.16 8.42 19.33
N LYS A 164 -13.94 7.14 19.63
CA LYS A 164 -13.85 6.07 18.63
C LYS A 164 -15.10 5.95 17.74
N LYS A 165 -16.29 6.28 18.24
CA LYS A 165 -17.52 6.27 17.43
C LYS A 165 -17.53 7.44 16.44
N VAL A 166 -16.99 8.59 16.81
CA VAL A 166 -16.84 9.71 15.88
C VAL A 166 -15.74 9.39 14.86
N ALA A 167 -14.62 8.80 15.31
CA ALA A 167 -13.52 8.38 14.44
C ALA A 167 -13.96 7.38 13.37
N ILE A 168 -14.70 6.33 13.73
CA ILE A 168 -15.16 5.33 12.74
C ILE A 168 -16.16 5.92 11.74
N ASN A 169 -17.04 6.83 12.17
CA ASN A 169 -17.96 7.51 11.25
C ASN A 169 -17.23 8.47 10.31
N ARG A 170 -16.17 9.15 10.79
CA ARG A 170 -15.32 10.00 9.94
C ARG A 170 -14.52 9.17 8.93
N LEU A 171 -14.03 8.00 9.34
CA LEU A 171 -13.36 7.05 8.44
C LEU A 171 -14.32 6.46 7.40
N LYS A 172 -15.56 6.14 7.79
CA LYS A 172 -16.62 5.73 6.86
C LYS A 172 -16.88 6.79 5.80
N PHE A 173 -16.98 8.06 6.22
CA PHE A 173 -17.17 9.18 5.31
C PHE A 173 -16.03 9.29 4.29
N TYR A 174 -14.78 9.19 4.75
CA TYR A 174 -13.60 9.19 3.87
C TYR A 174 -13.69 8.11 2.79
N LEU A 175 -13.97 6.87 3.18
CA LEU A 175 -14.09 5.74 2.26
C LEU A 175 -15.21 5.90 1.23
N GLU A 176 -16.36 6.43 1.66
CA GLU A 176 -17.55 6.57 0.80
C GLU A 176 -17.47 7.76 -0.16
N ASN A 177 -16.73 8.82 0.19
CA ASN A 177 -16.83 10.11 -0.51
C ASN A 177 -15.50 10.66 -1.03
N GLU A 178 -14.36 10.26 -0.46
CA GLU A 178 -13.07 10.92 -0.73
C GLU A 178 -12.04 9.96 -1.35
N TRP A 179 -11.90 8.75 -0.79
CA TRP A 179 -10.79 7.86 -1.11
C TRP A 179 -10.65 7.52 -2.61
N TYR A 180 -11.76 7.23 -3.31
CA TYR A 180 -11.67 6.87 -4.73
C TYR A 180 -11.49 8.10 -5.63
N GLU A 181 -12.20 9.17 -5.32
CA GLU A 181 -12.22 10.41 -6.12
C GLU A 181 -10.89 11.15 -6.06
N MET A 182 -10.17 11.11 -4.93
CA MET A 182 -8.85 11.76 -4.81
C MET A 182 -7.76 11.15 -5.70
N TYR A 183 -8.04 10.00 -6.33
CA TYR A 183 -7.11 9.33 -7.25
C TYR A 183 -7.52 9.47 -8.72
N ASP A 184 -8.42 10.40 -9.07
CA ASP A 184 -8.92 10.59 -10.44
C ASP A 184 -7.84 10.91 -11.50
N ASP A 185 -6.70 11.42 -11.06
CA ASP A 185 -5.53 11.72 -11.89
C ASP A 185 -4.56 10.53 -12.06
N THR A 186 -4.83 9.40 -11.38
CA THR A 186 -3.97 8.22 -11.44
C THR A 186 -4.33 7.29 -12.59
N GLY A 187 -3.32 6.58 -13.12
CA GLY A 187 -3.51 5.62 -14.21
C GLY A 187 -4.33 4.37 -13.84
N TRP A 188 -4.65 4.16 -12.56
CA TRP A 188 -5.47 3.03 -12.12
C TRP A 188 -6.94 3.42 -11.89
N TYR A 189 -7.26 4.71 -11.80
CA TYR A 189 -8.62 5.20 -11.73
C TYR A 189 -9.43 4.70 -12.92
N GLU A 190 -10.64 4.21 -12.68
CA GLU A 190 -11.52 3.63 -13.71
C GLU A 190 -10.92 2.44 -14.51
N SER A 191 -9.75 1.91 -14.14
CA SER A 191 -9.12 0.78 -14.83
C SER A 191 -10.00 -0.48 -14.90
N HIS A 192 -10.96 -0.64 -13.98
CA HIS A 192 -11.94 -1.72 -14.04
C HIS A 192 -12.84 -1.69 -15.29
N ASN A 193 -12.98 -0.52 -15.93
CA ASN A 193 -13.73 -0.31 -17.17
C ASN A 193 -12.86 -0.45 -18.43
N HIS A 194 -11.54 -0.63 -18.27
CA HIS A 194 -10.63 -0.77 -19.39
C HIS A 194 -10.75 -2.14 -20.07
N SER A 195 -10.51 -2.19 -21.38
CA SER A 195 -10.55 -3.44 -22.17
C SER A 195 -9.36 -4.35 -21.89
N GLU A 196 -8.17 -3.76 -21.70
CA GLU A 196 -6.97 -4.47 -21.27
C GLU A 196 -7.04 -4.84 -19.78
N LYS A 197 -6.33 -5.91 -19.39
CA LYS A 197 -6.28 -6.40 -18.01
C LYS A 197 -5.30 -5.58 -17.17
N ILE A 198 -5.70 -4.35 -16.84
CA ILE A 198 -4.87 -3.41 -16.06
C ILE A 198 -5.42 -3.15 -14.65
N TYR A 199 -6.60 -3.67 -14.34
CA TYR A 199 -7.25 -3.52 -13.04
C TYR A 199 -6.78 -4.58 -12.04
N SER A 200 -6.26 -4.15 -10.88
CA SER A 200 -5.79 -5.03 -9.79
C SER A 200 -6.67 -5.01 -8.53
N GLY A 201 -7.72 -4.20 -8.49
CA GLY A 201 -8.59 -4.00 -7.32
C GLY A 201 -8.45 -2.63 -6.68
N TYR A 202 -9.42 -2.27 -5.83
CA TYR A 202 -9.46 -0.97 -5.15
C TYR A 202 -9.59 -1.16 -3.64
N TRP A 203 -8.55 -0.74 -2.89
CA TRP A 203 -8.46 -0.98 -1.45
C TRP A 203 -7.72 0.16 -0.75
N SER A 204 -8.34 0.74 0.29
CA SER A 204 -7.73 1.72 1.18
C SER A 204 -7.04 1.00 2.34
N TYR A 205 -5.80 0.58 2.11
CA TYR A 205 -5.01 -0.11 3.13
C TYR A 205 -4.72 0.78 4.33
N GLU A 206 -4.49 2.07 4.10
CA GLU A 206 -4.31 3.07 5.15
C GLU A 206 -5.53 3.20 6.06
N SER A 207 -6.75 3.15 5.53
CA SER A 207 -7.97 3.14 6.36
C SER A 207 -8.06 1.88 7.23
N GLY A 208 -7.72 0.72 6.66
CA GLY A 208 -7.65 -0.53 7.41
C GLY A 208 -6.60 -0.47 8.53
N ALA A 209 -5.39 0.00 8.22
CA ALA A 209 -4.32 0.12 9.20
C ALA A 209 -4.68 1.08 10.34
N ILE A 210 -5.28 2.24 10.02
CA ILE A 210 -5.78 3.21 11.01
C ILE A 210 -6.83 2.57 11.93
N ALA A 211 -7.82 1.89 11.36
CA ALA A 211 -8.85 1.21 12.15
C ALA A 211 -8.24 0.16 13.10
N LYS A 212 -7.27 -0.62 12.61
CA LYS A 212 -6.56 -1.65 13.39
C LYS A 212 -5.77 -1.04 14.55
N VAL A 213 -4.93 -0.02 14.30
CA VAL A 213 -4.08 0.57 15.35
C VAL A 213 -4.88 1.33 16.41
N LEU A 214 -5.97 1.98 16.00
CA LEU A 214 -6.89 2.67 16.92
C LEU A 214 -7.82 1.70 17.66
N GLN A 215 -7.88 0.43 17.24
CA GLN A 215 -8.82 -0.58 17.72
C GLN A 215 -10.25 -0.04 17.67
N LEU A 216 -10.66 0.45 16.49
CA LEU A 216 -12.03 0.92 16.25
C LEU A 216 -12.97 -0.28 16.15
N ASP A 217 -14.23 -0.08 16.55
CA ASP A 217 -15.32 -1.01 16.24
C ASP A 217 -15.77 -0.74 14.80
N ASP A 218 -15.28 -1.54 13.87
CA ASP A 218 -15.35 -1.35 12.42
C ASP A 218 -16.45 -2.17 11.74
N GLU A 219 -17.39 -2.76 12.50
CA GLU A 219 -18.49 -3.54 11.93
C GLU A 219 -19.32 -2.72 10.91
N VAL A 220 -19.42 -1.41 11.12
CA VAL A 220 -20.09 -0.48 10.19
C VAL A 220 -19.37 -0.31 8.85
N LEU A 221 -18.11 -0.73 8.74
CA LEU A 221 -17.29 -0.63 7.54
C LEU A 221 -17.23 -1.92 6.73
N LYS A 222 -17.76 -3.04 7.25
CA LYS A 222 -17.66 -4.37 6.63
C LYS A 222 -18.09 -4.43 5.16
N GLU A 223 -19.16 -3.72 4.83
CA GLU A 223 -19.72 -3.65 3.47
C GLU A 223 -19.40 -2.33 2.76
N VAL A 224 -18.59 -1.46 3.37
CA VAL A 224 -18.17 -0.20 2.78
C VAL A 224 -17.10 -0.48 1.72
N LYS A 225 -17.28 0.10 0.53
CA LYS A 225 -16.34 -0.08 -0.58
C LYS A 225 -14.92 0.29 -0.14
N TYR A 226 -13.95 -0.41 -0.71
CA TYR A 226 -12.51 -0.18 -0.53
C TYR A 226 -11.98 -0.51 0.87
N TYR A 227 -12.83 -0.81 1.86
CA TYR A 227 -12.37 -1.20 3.19
C TYR A 227 -11.87 -2.65 3.22
N PRO A 228 -10.61 -2.91 3.61
CA PRO A 228 -10.06 -4.25 3.60
C PRO A 228 -10.39 -5.03 4.90
N TYR A 229 -11.69 -5.24 5.17
CA TYR A 229 -12.20 -5.78 6.44
C TYR A 229 -11.51 -7.08 6.90
N ASP A 230 -11.41 -8.09 6.03
CA ASP A 230 -10.82 -9.38 6.43
C ASP A 230 -9.32 -9.30 6.72
N LEU A 231 -8.62 -8.34 6.11
CA LEU A 231 -7.22 -8.05 6.38
C LEU A 231 -7.03 -7.26 7.69
N VAL A 232 -7.99 -6.42 8.09
CA VAL A 232 -8.00 -5.75 9.40
C VAL A 232 -8.11 -6.78 10.54
N HIS A 233 -8.97 -7.78 10.35
CA HIS A 233 -9.18 -8.87 11.32
C HIS A 233 -8.18 -10.03 11.19
N TYR A 234 -7.19 -9.91 10.31
CA TYR A 234 -6.11 -10.88 10.24
C TYR A 234 -5.13 -10.67 11.40
N LYS A 235 -5.09 -11.63 12.34
CA LYS A 235 -4.12 -11.78 13.44
C LYS A 235 -3.77 -10.51 14.24
#